data_AF-A0AAU3CGK1-F1
#
_entry.id   AF-A0AAU3CGK1-F1
#
_cell.length_a   1.000
_cell.length_b   1.000
_cell.length_c   1.000
_cell.angle_alpha   90.00
_cell.angle_beta   90.00
_cell.angle_gamma   90.00
#
_symmetry.space_group_name_H-M   'P 1'
#
loop_
_entity.id
_entity.type
_entity.pdbx_description
1 polymer ?
#
loop_
_entity_poly.entity_id
_entity_poly.type
_entity_poly.pdbx_seq_one_letter_code
_entity_poly.pdbx_strand_id
1 'polypeptide(L)'
;MTGLTNADGEALFFSPHNFRRIFVTDAIMNGLPPHIAQVLCGHKSIDTTIGCKAVYPAETIEAHRAFIARRRASRPGEEYRIPTEEEWDAFLSHFEKRKVSIGTCARAFGSPCIHEHACVRCSLLRPDPAQRSRLTDIRDNLIARIAEAEREGWLGEVEGLQVSLAGAQGKLDQLDAEAARRPSTVNLGMPTFADIADRTTTTSTDQHCP
;
A
#
# COMPACT_ATOMS: atom_id res chain seq x y z
N MET A 1 -33.02 15.08 43.01
CA MET A 1 -32.16 14.13 42.26
C MET A 1 -33.10 13.19 41.50
N THR A 2 -32.91 12.96 40.21
CA THR A 2 -33.87 12.29 39.31
C THR A 2 -34.01 10.77 39.51
N GLY A 3 -33.19 10.15 40.36
CA GLY A 3 -33.28 8.72 40.71
C GLY A 3 -32.87 7.75 39.58
N LEU A 4 -32.31 8.24 38.49
CA LEU A 4 -31.87 7.44 37.34
C LEU A 4 -30.47 6.86 37.58
N THR A 5 -30.29 5.59 37.25
CA THR A 5 -29.01 4.87 37.34
C THR A 5 -28.56 4.35 35.97
N ASN A 6 -27.25 4.16 35.79
CA ASN A 6 -26.70 3.46 34.63
C ASN A 6 -26.90 1.93 34.75
N ALA A 7 -26.41 1.18 33.76
CA ALA A 7 -26.52 -0.29 33.73
C ALA A 7 -25.83 -0.98 34.92
N ASP A 8 -24.83 -0.32 35.52
CA ASP A 8 -24.06 -0.80 36.67
C ASP A 8 -24.63 -0.33 38.02
N GLY A 9 -25.77 0.38 38.00
CA GLY A 9 -26.48 0.85 39.20
C GLY A 9 -25.96 2.18 39.78
N GLU A 10 -25.05 2.86 39.11
CA GLU A 10 -24.51 4.15 39.54
C GLU A 10 -25.43 5.31 39.15
N ALA A 11 -25.52 6.33 40.00
CA ALA A 11 -26.40 7.47 39.77
C ALA A 11 -25.95 8.32 38.57
N LEU A 12 -26.87 8.59 37.64
CA LEU A 12 -26.61 9.46 36.49
C LEU A 12 -26.78 10.94 36.86
N PHE A 13 -25.77 11.74 36.53
CA PHE A 13 -25.79 13.19 36.70
C PHE A 13 -26.00 13.88 35.35
N PHE A 14 -27.20 14.44 35.15
CA PHE A 14 -27.52 15.22 33.96
C PHE A 14 -27.31 16.71 34.22
N SER A 15 -26.53 17.37 33.36
CA SER A 15 -26.44 18.82 33.27
C SER A 15 -27.27 19.36 32.09
N PRO A 16 -27.62 20.66 32.07
CA PRO A 16 -28.22 21.28 30.88
C PRO A 16 -27.43 21.06 29.59
N HIS A 17 -26.11 20.94 29.69
CA HIS A 17 -25.24 20.62 28.57
C HIS A 17 -25.50 19.22 27.99
N ASN A 18 -25.79 18.23 28.83
CA ASN A 18 -26.10 16.86 28.40
C ASN A 18 -27.41 16.82 27.58
N PHE A 19 -28.44 17.55 28.00
CA PHE A 19 -29.68 17.65 27.22
C PHE A 19 -29.49 18.31 25.86
N ARG A 20 -28.66 19.37 25.79
CA ARG A 20 -28.30 20.01 24.53
C ARG A 20 -27.58 19.05 23.59
N ARG A 21 -26.64 18.25 24.10
CA ARG A 21 -25.94 17.23 23.29
C ARG A 21 -26.90 16.17 22.76
N ILE A 22 -27.79 15.64 23.60
CA ILE A 22 -28.78 14.64 23.20
C ILE A 22 -29.70 15.19 22.10
N PHE A 23 -30.23 16.40 22.28
CA PHE A 23 -31.08 17.06 21.28
C PHE A 23 -30.37 17.27 19.94
N VAL A 24 -29.14 17.80 19.96
CA VAL A 24 -28.38 18.07 18.72
C VAL A 24 -28.04 16.78 17.99
N THR A 25 -27.62 15.74 18.70
CA THR A 25 -27.34 14.44 18.11
C THR A 25 -28.61 13.85 17.49
N ASP A 26 -29.72 13.79 18.22
CA ASP A 26 -30.98 13.23 17.71
C ASP A 26 -31.49 14.00 16.47
N ALA A 27 -31.50 15.33 16.52
CA ALA A 27 -31.94 16.16 15.40
C ALA A 27 -31.09 15.91 14.13
N ILE A 28 -29.77 15.86 14.27
CA ILE A 28 -28.87 15.62 13.13
C ILE A 28 -29.02 14.19 12.59
N MET A 29 -29.15 13.18 13.48
CA MET A 29 -29.36 11.79 13.06
C MET A 29 -30.69 11.62 12.32
N ASN A 30 -31.71 12.42 12.64
CA ASN A 30 -33.00 12.44 11.94
C ASN A 30 -33.05 13.42 10.75
N GLY A 31 -31.89 13.82 10.22
CA GLY A 31 -31.77 14.53 8.95
C GLY A 31 -31.67 16.06 9.05
N LEU A 32 -31.55 16.64 10.24
CA LEU A 32 -31.27 18.07 10.37
C LEU A 32 -29.82 18.37 9.93
N PRO A 33 -29.60 19.26 8.94
CA PRO A 33 -28.25 19.63 8.55
C PRO A 33 -27.47 20.27 9.72
N PRO A 34 -26.18 19.92 9.91
CA PRO A 34 -25.38 20.41 11.04
C PRO A 34 -25.31 21.94 11.15
N HIS A 35 -25.32 22.67 10.03
CA HIS A 35 -25.31 24.13 10.03
C HIS A 35 -26.64 24.74 10.51
N ILE A 36 -27.77 24.04 10.39
CA ILE A 36 -29.05 24.48 10.95
C ILE A 36 -29.09 24.22 12.46
N ALA A 37 -28.64 23.04 12.89
CA ALA A 37 -28.46 22.71 14.31
C ALA A 37 -27.54 23.72 15.02
N GLN A 38 -26.50 24.19 14.33
CA GLN A 38 -25.60 25.24 14.79
C GLN A 38 -26.35 26.54 15.12
N VAL A 39 -27.21 27.00 14.20
CA VAL A 39 -28.01 28.23 14.38
C VAL A 39 -28.99 28.08 15.54
N LEU A 40 -29.70 26.95 15.62
CA LEU A 40 -30.63 26.65 16.72
C LEU A 40 -29.94 26.66 18.09
N CYS A 41 -28.70 26.17 18.12
CA CYS A 41 -27.88 26.18 19.33
C CYS A 41 -27.18 27.52 19.58
N GLY A 42 -27.15 28.46 18.63
CA GLY A 42 -26.34 29.68 18.77
C GLY A 42 -24.83 29.41 18.85
N HIS A 43 -24.35 28.34 18.22
CA HIS A 43 -22.93 28.01 18.19
C HIS A 43 -22.18 28.91 17.20
N LYS A 44 -21.06 29.48 17.65
CA LYS A 44 -20.20 30.33 16.81
C LYS A 44 -19.39 29.54 15.78
N SER A 45 -19.09 28.27 16.06
CA SER A 45 -18.42 27.34 15.15
C SER A 45 -19.28 26.11 14.89
N ILE A 46 -19.23 25.64 13.64
CA ILE A 46 -19.83 24.37 13.26
C ILE A 46 -19.17 23.19 13.99
N ASP A 47 -17.87 23.29 14.33
CA ASP A 47 -17.13 22.25 15.04
C ASP A 47 -17.70 21.99 16.44
N THR A 48 -18.24 23.00 17.11
CA THR A 48 -18.95 22.85 18.40
C THR A 48 -20.24 22.02 18.25
N THR A 49 -20.91 22.16 17.10
CA THR A 49 -22.13 21.41 16.78
C THR A 49 -21.80 19.98 16.35
N ILE A 50 -20.76 19.82 15.53
CA ILE A 50 -20.26 18.51 15.09
C ILE A 50 -19.70 17.73 16.29
N GLY A 51 -19.05 18.40 17.24
CA GLY A 51 -18.55 17.79 18.49
C GLY A 51 -19.67 17.26 19.41
N CYS A 52 -20.91 17.71 19.24
CA CYS A 52 -22.05 17.08 19.92
C CYS A 52 -22.30 15.66 19.40
N LYS A 53 -22.05 15.41 18.09
CA LYS A 53 -22.07 14.11 17.41
C LYS A 53 -20.76 13.35 17.69
N ALA A 54 -20.50 13.03 18.95
CA ALA A 54 -19.33 12.24 19.37
C ALA A 54 -19.50 10.72 19.15
N VAL A 55 -20.21 10.32 18.09
CA VAL A 55 -20.28 8.92 17.66
C VAL A 55 -19.47 8.84 16.38
N TYR A 56 -18.36 8.10 16.42
CA TYR A 56 -17.57 7.71 15.25
C TYR A 56 -18.56 7.31 14.14
N PRO A 57 -18.63 8.01 12.98
CA PRO A 57 -19.86 7.96 12.21
C PRO A 57 -19.96 6.60 11.54
N ALA A 58 -20.73 5.69 12.13
CA ALA A 58 -21.16 4.44 11.51
C ALA A 58 -21.69 4.73 10.09
N GLU A 59 -22.40 5.85 9.94
CA GLU A 59 -22.81 6.44 8.66
C GLU A 59 -21.68 6.66 7.66
N THR A 60 -20.50 7.14 8.08
CA THR A 60 -19.34 7.32 7.19
C THR A 60 -18.77 5.97 6.76
N ILE A 61 -18.69 5.00 7.68
CA ILE A 61 -18.24 3.64 7.37
C ILE A 61 -19.23 2.96 6.41
N GLU A 62 -20.52 3.06 6.69
CA GLU A 62 -21.60 2.50 5.88
C GLU A 62 -21.69 3.18 4.51
N ALA A 63 -21.59 4.50 4.45
CA ALA A 63 -21.54 5.23 3.18
C ALA A 63 -20.32 4.82 2.34
N HIS A 64 -19.15 4.65 2.96
CA HIS A 64 -17.96 4.16 2.28
C HIS A 64 -18.14 2.71 1.79
N ARG A 65 -18.65 1.80 2.64
CA ARG A 65 -18.95 0.41 2.26
C ARG A 65 -19.95 0.34 1.11
N ALA A 66 -21.02 1.14 1.15
CA ALA A 66 -22.02 1.24 0.11
C ALA A 66 -21.43 1.78 -1.20
N PHE A 67 -20.53 2.77 -1.11
CA PHE A 67 -19.79 3.26 -2.27
C PHE A 67 -18.92 2.16 -2.92
N ILE A 68 -18.15 1.41 -2.13
CA ILE A 68 -17.33 0.30 -2.64
C ILE A 68 -18.21 -0.79 -3.25
N ALA A 69 -19.32 -1.16 -2.60
CA ALA A 69 -20.26 -2.16 -3.11
C ALA A 69 -20.84 -1.76 -4.47
N ARG A 70 -21.28 -0.51 -4.63
CA ARG A 70 -21.76 0.02 -5.92
C ARG A 70 -20.70 -0.07 -7.01
N ARG A 71 -19.45 0.30 -6.70
CA ARG A 71 -18.34 0.19 -7.66
C ARG A 71 -18.05 -1.25 -8.05
N ARG A 72 -18.11 -2.19 -7.12
CA ARG A 72 -17.93 -3.62 -7.40
C ARG A 72 -19.05 -4.14 -8.31
N ALA A 73 -20.30 -3.75 -8.06
CA ALA A 73 -21.45 -4.14 -8.88
C ALA A 73 -21.40 -3.58 -10.32
N SER A 74 -20.79 -2.40 -10.52
CA SER A 74 -20.63 -1.82 -11.86
C SER A 74 -19.52 -2.45 -12.70
N ARG A 75 -18.65 -3.28 -12.10
CA ARG A 75 -17.57 -3.94 -12.85
C ARG A 75 -18.11 -5.17 -13.59
N PRO A 76 -17.62 -5.46 -14.80
CA PRO A 76 -17.94 -6.70 -15.49
C PRO A 76 -17.64 -7.91 -14.59
N GLY A 77 -18.61 -8.83 -14.47
CA GLY A 77 -18.48 -10.01 -13.61
C GLY A 77 -17.29 -10.91 -13.98
N GLU A 78 -16.89 -10.89 -15.25
CA GLU A 78 -15.71 -11.58 -15.79
C GLU A 78 -14.41 -11.23 -15.02
N GLU A 79 -14.27 -9.99 -14.54
CA GLU A 79 -13.09 -9.55 -13.77
C GLU A 79 -12.97 -10.22 -12.40
N TYR A 80 -14.07 -10.79 -11.87
CA TYR A 80 -14.09 -11.52 -10.60
C TYR A 80 -14.14 -13.04 -10.80
N ARG A 81 -13.92 -13.53 -12.02
CA ARG A 81 -13.85 -14.97 -12.27
C ARG A 81 -12.73 -15.58 -11.43
N ILE A 82 -13.03 -16.73 -10.84
CA ILE A 82 -12.01 -17.55 -10.18
C ILE A 82 -11.14 -18.17 -11.28
N PRO A 83 -9.80 -17.94 -11.28
CA PRO A 83 -8.90 -18.57 -12.24
C PRO A 83 -9.04 -20.10 -12.22
N THR A 84 -8.86 -20.75 -13.37
CA THR A 84 -8.80 -22.23 -13.41
C THR A 84 -7.49 -22.73 -12.82
N GLU A 85 -7.44 -24.03 -12.51
CA GLU A 85 -6.22 -24.67 -12.04
C GLU A 85 -5.10 -24.58 -13.09
N GLU A 86 -5.42 -24.74 -14.38
CA GLU A 86 -4.44 -24.61 -15.46
C GLU A 86 -3.90 -23.18 -15.60
N GLU A 87 -4.75 -22.16 -15.43
CA GLU A 87 -4.32 -20.76 -15.42
C GLU A 87 -3.44 -20.47 -14.19
N TRP A 88 -3.75 -21.07 -13.06
CA TRP A 88 -2.97 -20.96 -11.83
C TRP A 88 -1.59 -21.60 -11.98
N ASP A 89 -1.53 -22.81 -12.54
CA ASP A 89 -0.29 -23.51 -12.84
C ASP A 89 0.56 -22.74 -13.86
N ALA A 90 -0.06 -22.20 -14.90
CA ALA A 90 0.63 -21.34 -15.88
C ALA A 90 1.22 -20.10 -15.22
N PHE A 91 0.47 -19.46 -14.32
CA PHE A 91 0.93 -18.30 -13.54
C PHE A 91 2.10 -18.66 -12.62
N LEU A 92 2.02 -19.74 -11.86
CA LEU A 92 3.11 -20.16 -10.97
C LEU A 92 4.37 -20.57 -11.74
N SER A 93 4.20 -21.38 -12.79
CA SER A 93 5.29 -21.82 -13.67
C SER A 93 6.03 -20.64 -14.32
N HIS A 94 5.34 -19.52 -14.54
CA HIS A 94 5.96 -18.30 -15.07
C HIS A 94 7.07 -17.77 -14.17
N PHE A 95 6.95 -17.84 -12.84
CA PHE A 95 7.96 -17.31 -11.93
C PHE A 95 9.18 -18.23 -11.83
N GLU A 96 8.99 -19.55 -11.91
CA GLU A 96 10.07 -20.54 -11.90
C GLU A 96 10.95 -20.43 -13.15
N LYS A 97 10.35 -20.14 -14.30
CA LYS A 97 11.04 -20.01 -15.61
C LYS A 97 11.88 -18.74 -15.76
N ARG A 98 11.96 -17.88 -14.73
CA ARG A 98 12.54 -16.53 -14.84
C ARG A 98 13.89 -16.36 -14.16
N LYS A 99 14.47 -17.46 -13.66
CA LYS A 99 15.89 -17.50 -13.30
C LYS A 99 16.72 -17.38 -14.58
N VAL A 100 17.57 -16.36 -14.62
CA VAL A 100 18.49 -16.07 -15.72
C VAL A 100 19.93 -16.07 -15.20
N SER A 101 20.90 -15.98 -16.09
CA SER A 101 22.32 -16.16 -15.81
C SER A 101 22.90 -15.31 -14.66
N ILE A 102 22.37 -14.11 -14.44
CA ILE A 102 22.85 -13.12 -13.46
C ILE A 102 21.78 -12.70 -12.44
N GLY A 103 20.62 -13.37 -12.41
CA GLY A 103 19.55 -12.99 -11.51
C GLY A 103 18.19 -13.57 -11.84
N THR A 104 17.15 -12.82 -11.47
CA THR A 104 15.75 -13.17 -11.75
C THR A 104 15.09 -12.04 -12.50
N CYS A 105 14.43 -12.35 -13.62
CA CYS A 105 13.65 -11.35 -14.35
C CYS A 105 12.32 -11.10 -13.61
N ALA A 106 11.95 -9.84 -13.38
CA ALA A 106 10.75 -9.42 -12.63
C ALA A 106 9.62 -8.84 -13.50
N ARG A 107 9.67 -9.07 -14.82
CA ARG A 107 8.60 -8.73 -15.77
C ARG A 107 7.23 -9.36 -15.41
N ALA A 108 6.12 -8.70 -15.71
CA ALA A 108 4.80 -9.20 -15.32
C ALA A 108 4.43 -10.49 -16.08
N PHE A 109 3.59 -11.33 -15.46
CA PHE A 109 2.95 -12.47 -16.13
C PHE A 109 2.26 -12.02 -17.43
N GLY A 110 2.33 -12.83 -18.47
CA GLY A 110 1.71 -12.54 -19.77
C GLY A 110 2.39 -11.45 -20.60
N SER A 111 3.51 -10.86 -20.15
CA SER A 111 4.24 -9.85 -20.93
C SER A 111 5.51 -10.42 -21.59
N PRO A 112 5.59 -10.47 -22.94
CA PRO A 112 6.74 -11.04 -23.63
C PRO A 112 7.99 -10.18 -23.45
N CYS A 113 9.17 -10.80 -23.61
CA CYS A 113 10.43 -10.08 -23.74
C CYS A 113 10.82 -10.00 -25.21
N ILE A 114 11.02 -8.78 -25.73
CA ILE A 114 11.52 -8.57 -27.09
C ILE A 114 13.05 -8.65 -27.17
N HIS A 115 13.72 -8.68 -26.02
CA HIS A 115 15.17 -8.75 -25.94
C HIS A 115 15.59 -10.19 -25.66
N GLU A 116 16.25 -10.81 -26.63
CA GLU A 116 16.85 -12.12 -26.44
C GLU A 116 18.15 -11.95 -25.64
N HIS A 117 18.10 -12.28 -24.35
CA HIS A 117 19.26 -12.35 -23.44
C HIS A 117 20.00 -11.03 -23.08
N ALA A 118 19.50 -9.86 -23.45
CA ALA A 118 20.08 -8.56 -23.02
C ALA A 118 19.75 -8.16 -21.56
N CYS A 119 19.75 -9.14 -20.63
CA CYS A 119 19.29 -8.95 -19.25
C CYS A 119 20.10 -7.91 -18.47
N VAL A 120 21.41 -7.78 -18.76
CA VAL A 120 22.28 -6.81 -18.07
C VAL A 120 21.83 -5.36 -18.25
N ARG A 121 21.21 -5.05 -19.40
CA ARG A 121 20.64 -3.72 -19.72
C ARG A 121 19.20 -3.55 -19.22
N CYS A 122 18.55 -4.64 -18.80
CA CYS A 122 17.13 -4.64 -18.51
C CYS A 122 16.84 -4.09 -17.11
N SER A 123 15.99 -3.06 -17.02
CA SER A 123 15.53 -2.50 -15.73
C SER A 123 14.77 -3.51 -14.88
N LEU A 124 14.14 -4.50 -15.51
CA LEU A 124 13.35 -5.53 -14.82
C LEU A 124 14.20 -6.71 -14.30
N LEU A 125 15.50 -6.76 -14.62
CA LEU A 125 16.39 -7.75 -14.01
C LEU A 125 16.65 -7.36 -12.55
N ARG A 126 16.31 -8.24 -11.62
CA ARG A 126 16.77 -8.19 -10.23
C ARG A 126 18.05 -9.02 -10.14
N PRO A 127 19.22 -8.40 -9.90
CA PRO A 127 20.48 -9.13 -9.82
C PRO A 127 20.49 -10.05 -8.60
N ASP A 128 21.06 -11.24 -8.75
CA ASP A 128 21.28 -12.15 -7.63
C ASP A 128 22.62 -11.80 -6.95
N PRO A 129 22.64 -11.51 -5.63
CA PRO A 129 23.87 -11.22 -4.90
C PRO A 129 24.95 -12.29 -5.07
N ALA A 130 24.57 -13.57 -5.25
CA ALA A 130 25.52 -14.66 -5.48
C ALA A 130 26.23 -14.58 -6.84
N GLN A 131 25.70 -13.79 -7.78
CA GLN A 131 26.27 -13.59 -9.12
C GLN A 131 27.09 -12.29 -9.24
N ARG A 132 27.43 -11.63 -8.12
CA ARG A 132 28.21 -10.38 -8.12
C ARG A 132 29.56 -10.51 -8.85
N SER A 133 30.28 -11.61 -8.62
CA SER A 133 31.56 -11.87 -9.29
C SER A 133 31.38 -11.87 -10.81
N ARG A 134 30.38 -12.60 -11.31
CA ARG A 134 30.06 -12.65 -12.74
C ARG A 134 29.71 -11.28 -13.32
N LEU A 135 28.96 -10.44 -12.59
CA LEU A 135 28.67 -9.06 -13.01
C LEU A 135 29.96 -8.20 -13.07
N THR A 136 30.89 -8.44 -12.17
CA THR A 136 32.21 -7.78 -12.14
C THR A 136 33.03 -8.21 -13.37
N ASP A 137 33.07 -9.50 -13.68
CA ASP A 137 33.75 -10.02 -14.87
C ASP A 137 33.16 -9.44 -16.16
N ILE A 138 31.82 -9.33 -16.24
CA ILE A 138 31.12 -8.70 -17.38
C ILE A 138 31.53 -7.23 -17.52
N ARG A 139 31.54 -6.48 -16.42
CA ARG A 139 31.96 -5.06 -16.41
C ARG A 139 33.39 -4.91 -16.92
N ASP A 140 34.32 -5.69 -16.38
CA ASP A 140 35.74 -5.57 -16.72
C ASP A 140 36.01 -6.00 -18.17
N ASN A 141 35.31 -7.03 -18.64
CA ASN A 141 35.34 -7.41 -20.06
C ASN A 141 34.83 -6.28 -20.97
N LEU A 142 33.71 -5.65 -20.61
CA LEU A 142 33.15 -4.53 -21.39
C LEU A 142 34.12 -3.35 -21.47
N ILE A 143 34.80 -3.01 -20.36
CA ILE A 143 35.84 -1.96 -20.35
C ILE A 143 36.96 -2.33 -21.33
N ALA A 144 37.44 -3.56 -21.30
CA ALA A 144 38.50 -4.03 -22.19
C ALA A 144 38.08 -4.03 -23.67
N ARG A 145 36.82 -4.38 -23.97
CA ARG A 145 36.26 -4.35 -25.33
C ARG A 145 36.04 -2.93 -25.83
N ILE A 146 35.61 -1.99 -24.99
CA ILE A 146 35.51 -0.58 -25.36
C ILE A 146 36.88 -0.03 -25.74
N ALA A 147 37.90 -0.27 -24.90
CA ALA A 147 39.26 0.19 -25.18
C ALA A 147 39.84 -0.40 -26.47
N GLU A 148 39.48 -1.63 -26.82
CA GLU A 148 39.86 -2.24 -28.10
C GLU A 148 39.13 -1.59 -29.28
N ALA A 149 37.80 -1.47 -29.20
CA ALA A 149 37.00 -0.84 -30.24
C ALA A 149 37.44 0.61 -30.52
N GLU A 150 37.84 1.36 -29.49
CA GLU A 150 38.39 2.71 -29.64
C GLU A 150 39.74 2.72 -30.37
N ARG A 151 40.65 1.78 -30.06
CA ARG A 151 41.94 1.66 -30.76
C ARG A 151 41.78 1.30 -32.23
N GLU A 152 40.83 0.42 -32.54
CA GLU A 152 40.57 -0.07 -33.90
C GLU A 152 39.62 0.85 -34.69
N GLY A 153 39.05 1.89 -34.05
CA GLY A 153 38.15 2.85 -34.70
C GLY A 153 36.74 2.32 -34.97
N TRP A 154 36.28 1.29 -34.24
CA TRP A 154 34.95 0.68 -34.39
C TRP A 154 33.87 1.47 -33.63
N LEU A 155 33.62 2.70 -34.06
CA LEU A 155 32.75 3.64 -33.35
C LEU A 155 31.32 3.12 -33.13
N GLY A 156 30.78 2.32 -34.07
CA GLY A 156 29.45 1.72 -33.93
C GLY A 156 29.34 0.66 -32.82
N GLU A 157 30.44 -0.01 -32.49
CA GLU A 157 30.46 -1.00 -31.41
C GLU A 157 30.64 -0.33 -30.03
N VAL A 158 31.40 0.76 -29.97
CA VAL A 158 31.68 1.51 -28.74
C VAL A 158 30.37 1.93 -28.05
N GLU A 159 29.42 2.51 -28.79
CA GLU A 159 28.15 2.97 -28.22
C GLU A 159 27.37 1.82 -27.57
N GLY A 160 27.23 0.69 -28.27
CA GLY A 160 26.54 -0.49 -27.75
C GLY A 160 27.24 -1.07 -26.51
N LEU A 161 28.56 -1.10 -26.49
CA LEU A 161 29.34 -1.58 -25.36
C LEU A 161 29.22 -0.65 -24.14
N GLN A 162 29.20 0.67 -24.34
CA GLN A 162 28.99 1.66 -23.28
C GLN A 162 27.62 1.50 -22.62
N VAL A 163 26.55 1.24 -23.39
CA VAL A 163 25.22 0.96 -22.83
C VAL A 163 25.22 -0.32 -21.98
N SER A 164 25.90 -1.38 -22.45
CA SER A 164 26.08 -2.60 -21.64
C SER A 164 26.85 -2.33 -20.35
N LEU A 165 27.91 -1.51 -20.42
CA LEU A 165 28.76 -1.18 -19.27
C LEU A 165 27.97 -0.43 -18.20
N ALA A 166 27.21 0.59 -18.61
CA ALA A 166 26.31 1.32 -17.72
C ALA A 166 25.27 0.39 -17.08
N GLY A 167 24.72 -0.56 -17.86
CA GLY A 167 23.83 -1.60 -17.33
C GLY A 167 24.51 -2.45 -16.26
N ALA A 168 25.73 -2.95 -16.52
CA ALA A 168 26.46 -3.78 -15.58
C ALA A 168 26.82 -3.03 -14.28
N GLN A 169 27.28 -1.79 -14.39
CA GLN A 169 27.57 -0.91 -13.25
C GLN A 169 26.31 -0.65 -12.43
N GLY A 170 25.19 -0.29 -13.07
CA GLY A 170 23.92 -0.07 -12.38
C GLY A 170 23.41 -1.32 -11.62
N LYS A 171 23.70 -2.53 -12.12
CA LYS A 171 23.38 -3.76 -11.37
C LYS A 171 24.28 -3.98 -10.16
N LEU A 172 25.56 -3.62 -10.23
CA LEU A 172 26.46 -3.66 -9.08
C LEU A 172 26.06 -2.63 -8.02
N ASP A 173 25.73 -1.41 -8.44
CA ASP A 173 25.25 -0.34 -7.54
C ASP A 173 23.94 -0.75 -6.85
N GLN A 174 23.04 -1.43 -7.57
CA GLN A 174 21.83 -1.99 -6.99
C GLN A 174 22.15 -3.01 -5.88
N LEU A 175 23.09 -3.93 -6.13
CA LEU A 175 23.51 -4.90 -5.11
C LEU A 175 24.13 -4.22 -3.88
N ASP A 176 24.91 -3.16 -4.09
CA ASP A 176 25.52 -2.38 -3.00
C ASP A 176 24.46 -1.64 -2.18
N ALA A 177 23.48 -1.00 -2.83
CA ALA A 177 22.36 -0.36 -2.16
C ALA A 177 21.49 -1.35 -1.38
N GLU A 178 21.25 -2.55 -1.93
CA GLU A 178 20.52 -3.61 -1.23
C GLU A 178 21.29 -4.12 -0.01
N ALA A 179 22.60 -4.34 -0.13
CA ALA A 179 23.45 -4.75 0.99
C ALA A 179 23.46 -3.70 2.11
N ALA A 180 23.53 -2.41 1.76
CA ALA A 180 23.50 -1.30 2.72
C ALA A 180 22.14 -1.17 3.46
N ARG A 181 21.02 -1.57 2.82
CA ARG A 181 19.67 -1.53 3.41
C ARG A 181 19.31 -2.74 4.26
N ARG A 182 20.01 -3.87 4.14
CA ARG A 182 19.76 -5.08 4.95
C ARG A 182 19.78 -4.84 6.47
N PRO A 183 20.68 -4.04 7.06
CA PRO A 183 20.64 -3.74 8.49
C PRO A 183 19.45 -2.85 8.90
N SER A 184 18.77 -2.19 7.96
CA SER A 184 17.62 -1.31 8.24
C SER A 184 16.27 -1.97 7.94
N THR A 185 16.18 -3.30 7.94
CA THR A 185 14.90 -3.99 7.82
C THR A 185 13.99 -3.62 8.98
N VAL A 186 13.04 -2.72 8.72
CA VAL A 186 11.99 -2.38 9.67
C VAL A 186 11.12 -3.61 9.82
N ASN A 187 11.22 -4.29 10.96
CA ASN A 187 10.35 -5.39 11.30
C ASN A 187 8.95 -4.83 11.59
N LEU A 188 8.04 -4.97 10.62
CA LEU A 188 6.65 -4.55 10.74
C LEU A 188 5.79 -5.52 11.56
N GLY A 189 6.35 -6.66 11.99
CA GLY A 189 5.60 -7.77 12.56
C GLY A 189 4.73 -8.49 11.52
N MET A 190 4.41 -9.75 11.78
CA MET A 190 3.27 -10.39 11.12
C MET A 190 2.02 -9.95 11.86
N PRO A 191 1.04 -9.29 11.22
CA PRO A 191 -0.20 -8.96 11.91
C PRO A 191 -0.87 -10.27 12.34
N THR A 192 -1.11 -10.41 13.64
CA THR A 192 -1.86 -11.55 14.16
C THR A 192 -3.35 -11.36 13.87
N PHE A 193 -4.10 -12.45 13.84
CA PHE A 193 -5.56 -12.35 13.71
C PHE A 193 -6.19 -11.55 14.85
N ALA A 194 -5.57 -11.54 16.03
CA ALA A 194 -5.97 -10.69 17.14
C ALA A 194 -5.78 -9.20 16.81
N ASP A 195 -4.64 -8.79 16.23
CA ASP A 195 -4.39 -7.40 15.83
C ASP A 195 -5.37 -6.89 14.74
N ILE A 196 -5.86 -7.82 13.91
CA ILE A 196 -6.87 -7.54 12.87
C ILE A 196 -8.27 -7.45 13.49
N ALA A 197 -8.58 -8.34 14.44
CA ALA A 197 -9.86 -8.38 15.13
C ALA A 197 -10.04 -7.20 16.11
N ASP A 198 -8.99 -6.81 16.82
CA ASP A 198 -9.04 -5.73 17.82
C ASP A 198 -9.35 -4.37 17.18
N ARG A 199 -8.90 -4.15 15.93
CA ARG A 199 -9.31 -2.98 15.11
C ARG A 199 -10.78 -2.97 14.73
N THR A 200 -11.47 -4.10 14.83
CA THR A 200 -12.91 -4.23 14.58
C THR A 200 -13.71 -4.12 15.88
N THR A 201 -13.10 -4.39 17.04
CA THR A 201 -13.79 -4.47 18.34
C THR A 201 -13.44 -3.38 19.35
N THR A 202 -12.39 -2.58 19.16
CA THR A 202 -12.17 -1.36 19.97
C THR A 202 -13.08 -0.21 19.52
N THR A 203 -14.40 -0.41 19.63
CA THR A 203 -15.27 0.65 20.14
C THR A 203 -14.85 0.91 21.58
N SER A 204 -13.91 1.85 21.75
CA SER A 204 -13.44 2.33 23.04
C SER A 204 -14.61 2.71 23.93
N THR A 205 -14.71 2.01 25.05
CA THR A 205 -15.38 2.40 26.29
C THR A 205 -15.09 3.86 26.63
N ASP A 206 -16.10 4.53 27.18
CA ASP A 206 -16.14 5.91 27.67
C ASP A 206 -14.78 6.44 28.16
N GLN A 207 -14.22 7.41 27.42
CA GLN A 207 -13.27 8.36 27.99
C GLN A 207 -14.06 9.56 28.52
N HIS A 208 -14.31 9.50 29.83
CA HIS A 208 -14.61 10.69 30.62
C HIS A 208 -13.36 11.59 30.61
N CYS A 209 -13.50 12.82 30.13
CA CYS A 209 -12.50 13.90 30.18
C CYS A 209 -13.29 15.19 30.49
N PRO A 210 -12.72 16.12 31.29
CA PRO A 210 -13.44 17.00 32.23
C PRO A 210 -14.34 18.05 31.59
#